data_AF-A0A2V7N1A7-F1
#
_entry.id   AF-A0A2V7N1A7-F1
#
_cell.length_a   1.000
_cell.length_b   1.000
_cell.length_c   1.000
_cell.angle_alpha   90.00
_cell.angle_beta   90.00
_cell.angle_gamma   90.00
#
_symmetry.space_group_name_H-M   'P 1'
#
loop_
_entity.id
_entity.type
_entity.pdbx_description
1 polymer ?
#
loop_
_entity_poly.entity_id
_entity_poly.type
_entity_poly.pdbx_seq_one_letter_code
_entity_poly.pdbx_strand_id
1 'polypeptide(L)' 'GRGGTTPPARVGEKVWVVPSHVCATVNLHDEIWYGRRGRVEGGWKVAARGKVR' A
#
# COMPACT_ATOMS: atom_id res chain seq x y z
N GLY A 1 -20.72 1.79 -20.90
CA GLY A 1 -20.03 0.51 -21.12
C GLY A 1 -18.93 0.36 -20.09
N ARG A 2 -19.03 -0.63 -19.20
CA ARG A 2 -17.94 -1.04 -18.29
C ARG A 2 -18.40 -2.33 -17.61
N GLY A 3 -18.04 -3.46 -18.21
CA GLY A 3 -18.37 -4.80 -17.75
C GLY A 3 -17.28 -5.77 -18.17
N GLY A 4 -16.03 -5.41 -17.90
CA GLY A 4 -14.91 -6.35 -17.99
C GLY A 4 -14.65 -6.89 -16.60
N THR A 5 -15.18 -8.07 -16.28
CA THR A 5 -14.83 -8.76 -15.04
C THR A 5 -13.37 -9.20 -15.15
N THR A 6 -12.49 -8.54 -14.43
CA THR A 6 -11.15 -9.09 -14.21
C THR A 6 -11.33 -10.41 -13.45
N PRO A 7 -10.71 -11.51 -13.90
CA PRO A 7 -10.82 -12.77 -13.18
C PRO A 7 -10.35 -12.60 -11.72
N PRO A 8 -10.92 -13.35 -10.76
CA PRO A 8 -10.47 -13.29 -9.38
C PRO A 8 -8.96 -13.52 -9.28
N ALA A 9 -8.31 -12.79 -8.37
CA ALA A 9 -6.90 -13.00 -8.07
C ALA A 9 -6.64 -14.44 -7.61
N ARG A 10 -5.48 -14.98 -7.96
CA ARG A 10 -5.08 -16.35 -7.60
C ARG A 10 -4.35 -16.38 -6.25
N VAL A 11 -4.35 -17.53 -5.59
CA VAL A 11 -3.53 -17.75 -4.39
C VAL A 11 -2.05 -17.50 -4.74
N GLY A 12 -1.38 -16.65 -3.96
CA GLY A 12 0.00 -16.24 -4.17
C GLY A 12 0.19 -15.04 -5.11
N GLU A 13 -0.87 -14.55 -5.75
CA GLU A 13 -0.82 -13.35 -6.57
C GLU A 13 -0.67 -12.10 -5.71
N LYS A 14 0.30 -11.24 -6.06
CA LYS A 14 0.45 -9.93 -5.44
C LYS A 14 -0.44 -8.93 -6.16
N VAL A 15 -1.33 -8.30 -5.41
CA VAL A 15 -2.24 -7.27 -5.92
C VAL A 15 -1.89 -5.91 -5.34
N TRP A 16 -2.18 -4.85 -6.09
CA TRP A 16 -2.08 -3.48 -5.60
C TRP A 16 -3.42 -3.04 -5.03
N VAL A 17 -3.39 -2.41 -3.86
CA VAL A 17 -4.58 -1.84 -3.22
C VAL A 17 -4.31 -0.38 -2.92
N VAL A 18 -5.22 0.49 -3.35
CA VAL A 18 -5.20 1.91 -2.95
C VAL A 18 -6.01 2.02 -1.65
N PRO A 19 -5.41 2.52 -0.56
CA PRO A 19 -6.13 2.67 0.70
C PRO A 19 -7.24 3.72 0.56
N SER A 20 -8.40 3.44 1.17
CA SER A 20 -9.53 4.39 1.19
C SER A 20 -9.23 5.65 2.00
N HIS A 21 -8.43 5.54 3.06
CA HIS A 21 -7.96 6.66 3.86
C HIS A 21 -6.46 6.51 4.17
N VAL A 22 -5.66 7.42 3.62
CA VAL A 22 -4.20 7.33 3.71
C VAL A 22 -3.70 7.47 5.16
N CYS A 23 -4.23 8.41 5.94
CA CYS A 23 -3.71 8.70 7.28
C CYS A 23 -3.80 7.51 8.22
N ALA A 24 -4.96 6.84 8.28
CA ALA A 24 -5.15 5.63 9.09
C ALA A 24 -4.21 4.51 8.63
N THR A 25 -4.09 4.30 7.31
CA THR A 25 -3.21 3.27 6.75
C THR A 25 -1.75 3.50 7.11
N VAL A 26 -1.25 4.73 6.95
CA VAL A 26 0.13 5.08 7.31
C VAL A 26 0.38 4.89 8.81
N ASN A 27 -0.57 5.25 9.67
CA ASN A 27 -0.43 5.10 11.13
C ASN A 27 -0.41 3.63 11.61
N LEU A 28 -0.81 2.67 10.76
CA LEU A 28 -0.75 1.24 11.07
C LEU A 28 0.62 0.60 10.77
N HIS A 29 1.47 1.26 9.98
CA HIS A 29 2.73 0.68 9.51
C HIS A 29 3.93 1.40 10.13
N ASP A 30 4.98 0.67 10.46
CA ASP A 30 6.24 1.24 10.97
C ASP A 30 7.10 1.85 9.85
N GLU A 31 6.95 1.36 8.62
CA GLU A 31 7.76 1.73 7.47
C GLU A 31 6.93 1.91 6.20
N ILE A 32 7.39 2.79 5.31
CA ILE A 32 6.87 2.97 3.95
C ILE A 32 8.01 2.71 2.97
N TRP A 33 7.79 1.75 2.07
CA TRP A 33 8.72 1.46 0.97
C TRP A 33 8.36 2.28 -0.26
N TYR A 34 9.35 2.84 -0.93
CA TYR A 34 9.18 3.54 -2.19
C TYR A 34 10.09 2.97 -3.27
N GLY A 35 9.68 3.14 -4.51
CA GLY A 35 10.35 2.55 -5.64
C GLY A 35 9.92 3.13 -6.97
N ARG A 36 10.69 2.82 -8.01
CA ARG A 36 10.47 3.26 -9.38
C ARG A 36 10.81 2.13 -10.33
N ARG A 37 10.08 2.05 -11.45
CA ARG A 37 10.32 1.04 -12.50
C ARG A 37 10.36 -0.40 -11.93
N GLY A 38 9.46 -0.71 -11.00
CA GLY A 38 9.34 -2.04 -10.40
C GLY A 38 10.46 -2.42 -9.43
N ARG A 39 11.32 -1.48 -9.01
CA ARG A 39 12.39 -1.72 -8.03
C ARG A 39 12.18 -0.84 -6.80
N VAL A 40 12.37 -1.43 -5.62
CA VAL A 40 12.44 -0.68 -4.36
C VAL A 40 13.73 0.13 -4.37
N GLU A 41 13.61 1.43 -4.11
CA GLU A 41 14.74 2.37 -4.05
C GLU A 41 15.12 2.71 -2.60
N GLY A 42 14.20 2.54 -1.65
CA GLY A 42 14.45 2.76 -0.24
C GLY A 42 13.19 2.66 0.61
N GLY A 43 13.34 3.02 1.88
CA GLY A 43 12.25 3.03 2.85
C GLY A 43 12.36 4.19 3.84
N TRP A 44 11.21 4.64 4.34
CA TRP A 44 11.11 5.64 5.39
C TRP A 44 10.48 5.04 6.63
N LYS A 45 11.03 5.37 7.80
CA LYS A 45 10.35 5.12 9.07
C LYS A 45 9.18 6.07 9.23
N VAL A 46 8.05 5.56 9.69
CA VAL A 46 6.90 6.38 10.12
C VAL A 46 7.18 6.87 11.54
N ALA A 47 8.03 7.89 11.67
CA ALA A 47 8.56 8.37 12.95
C ALA A 47 7.51 8.87 13.95
N ALA A 48 6.29 9.17 13.47
CA ALA A 48 5.16 9.61 14.27
C ALA A 48 4.07 8.55 14.45
N ARG A 49 4.31 7.28 14.09
CA ARG A 49 3.33 6.20 14.25
C ARG A 49 2.80 6.15 15.69
N GLY A 50 1.48 6.09 15.84
CA GLY A 50 0.79 6.02 17.12
C GLY A 50 0.77 7.33 17.91
N LYS A 51 1.34 8.43 17.41
CA LYS A 51 1.34 9.75 18.09
C LYS A 51 0.06 10.53 17.78
N VAL A 52 -1.07 9.93 18.14
CA VAL A 52 -2.41 10.53 18.02
C VAL A 52 -2.78 11.16 19.38
N ARG A 53 -3.42 12.34 19.37
CA ARG A 53 -3.95 13.01 20.57
C ARG A 53 -5.45 12.95 20.59
#